data_AF-A0A6P4ENN5-F1
#
_entry.id   AF-A0A6P4ENN5-F1
#
_cell.length_a   1.000
_cell.length_b   1.000
_cell.length_c   1.000
_cell.angle_alpha   90.00
_cell.angle_beta   90.00
_cell.angle_gamma   90.00
#
_symmetry.space_group_name_H-M   'P 1'
#
loop_
_entity.id
_entity.type
_entity.pdbx_description
1 polymer ?
#
loop_
_entity_poly.entity_id
_entity_poly.type
_entity_poly.pdbx_seq_one_letter_code
_entity_poly.pdbx_strand_id
1 'polypeptide(L)'
;MGKQTFVSEAHEDGLPMEPQLPELSLRNFRNSNRMKPLVKFSRLPKQKDILETLKDFWRENKNPDFLVQIGEHNFPCHRLILMVYVLQVRQNREKLELRLPEDSVKPEVFDRLYRWMNDREPLLKRSKILDLLTAAYYLKLDELSNQVWHCLDQDTLSGEHQAIQVAQDALHAKDLLFLHYMMLLRIQHFFLTFVSSVEFLALPLKSLCYLLSSDEIMVNSEAEVFYAAIRWLNHEWPTRQIHMMEVMDKVRLSRMPNKLLLMLESPVDDIRVDRIIQSPELKTRMEKACLDQVLEQFNDGKRVYRQIYEIFNVTFPQPRGFICHDLATYHEPKPNSPVQVFSYADFLNYLGVLQTLPPNTLQLLRNQR
;
A
#
# COMPACT_ATOMS: atom_id res chain seq x y z
N MET A 1 -36.45 97.64 58.64
CA MET A 1 -37.52 96.72 59.10
C MET A 1 -37.38 95.41 58.31
N GLY A 2 -37.27 94.27 59.01
CA GLY A 2 -37.28 92.89 58.47
C GLY A 2 -35.92 92.39 57.97
N LYS A 3 -35.11 91.65 58.78
CA LYS A 3 -35.11 90.19 59.07
C LYS A 3 -34.78 89.34 57.82
N GLN A 4 -33.59 88.71 57.78
CA GLN A 4 -33.29 87.27 58.06
C GLN A 4 -33.89 86.35 56.99
N THR A 5 -33.26 85.34 56.38
CA THR A 5 -32.09 84.46 56.61
C THR A 5 -32.09 83.54 55.36
N PHE A 6 -30.99 83.08 54.78
CA PHE A 6 -30.30 81.88 55.27
C PHE A 6 -28.94 81.73 54.62
N VAL A 7 -28.02 81.31 55.49
CA VAL A 7 -26.63 80.95 55.31
C VAL A 7 -26.50 79.64 54.53
N SER A 8 -25.50 79.54 53.67
CA SER A 8 -24.64 78.35 53.62
C SER A 8 -23.21 78.82 53.38
N GLU A 9 -22.48 79.01 54.48
CA GLU A 9 -21.02 79.09 54.58
C GLU A 9 -20.41 77.97 53.72
N ALA A 10 -19.60 78.34 52.72
CA ALA A 10 -18.15 78.39 52.84
C ALA A 10 -17.57 77.04 53.26
N HIS A 11 -17.18 76.24 52.26
CA HIS A 11 -15.95 75.47 52.40
C HIS A 11 -14.83 76.34 51.85
N GLU A 12 -13.99 76.77 52.79
CA GLU A 12 -12.69 77.36 52.59
C GLU A 12 -11.83 76.44 51.72
N ASP A 13 -11.34 76.97 50.61
CA ASP A 13 -10.02 76.60 50.11
C ASP A 13 -9.39 77.87 49.55
N GLY A 14 -8.38 78.37 50.28
CA GLY A 14 -7.53 79.48 49.89
C GLY A 14 -6.63 79.11 48.72
N LEU A 15 -7.23 78.88 47.56
CA LEU A 15 -6.53 78.82 46.28
C LEU A 15 -6.56 80.23 45.64
N PRO A 16 -5.44 80.74 45.12
CA PRO A 16 -5.45 82.00 44.40
C PRO A 16 -6.44 81.92 43.24
N MET A 17 -7.26 82.96 43.03
CA MET A 17 -8.15 83.02 41.86
C MET A 17 -7.32 82.77 40.59
N GLU A 18 -7.73 81.78 39.81
CA GLU A 18 -7.07 81.49 38.53
C GLU A 18 -7.05 82.75 37.65
N PRO A 19 -5.92 83.08 37.01
CA PRO A 19 -5.89 84.18 36.05
C PRO A 19 -6.90 83.89 34.94
N GLN A 20 -7.82 84.81 34.68
CA GLN A 20 -8.81 84.66 33.61
C GLN A 20 -8.09 84.48 32.27
N LEU A 21 -8.12 83.24 31.76
CA LEU A 21 -7.62 82.91 30.43
C LEU A 21 -8.58 83.48 29.38
N PRO A 22 -8.08 84.09 28.29
CA PRO A 22 -8.93 84.54 27.20
C PRO A 22 -9.68 83.36 26.57
N GLU A 23 -10.97 83.53 26.29
CA GLU A 23 -11.81 82.47 25.72
C GLU A 23 -11.32 82.03 24.33
N LEU A 24 -10.73 80.83 24.28
CA LEU A 24 -10.27 80.18 23.04
C LEU A 24 -11.33 79.20 22.55
N SER A 25 -12.00 79.54 21.43
CA SER A 25 -12.89 78.61 20.73
C SER A 25 -12.06 77.61 19.92
N LEU A 26 -12.23 76.31 20.20
CA LEU A 26 -11.60 75.21 19.43
C LEU A 26 -11.99 75.19 17.94
N ARG A 27 -12.99 75.97 17.51
CA ARG A 27 -13.32 76.17 16.10
C ARG A 27 -12.20 76.88 15.33
N ASN A 28 -11.39 77.71 16.00
CA ASN A 28 -10.27 78.42 15.39
C ASN A 28 -9.08 77.51 15.03
N PHE A 29 -9.01 76.29 15.59
CA PHE A 29 -7.96 75.31 15.31
C PHE A 29 -8.28 74.36 14.15
N ARG A 30 -9.52 74.34 13.63
CA ARG A 30 -9.93 73.45 12.54
C ARG A 30 -9.24 73.76 11.20
N ASN A 31 -8.80 75.00 10.98
CA ASN A 31 -8.11 75.37 9.73
C ASN A 31 -6.62 74.96 9.70
N SER A 32 -6.09 74.41 10.81
CA SER A 32 -4.76 73.78 10.86
C SER A 32 -4.79 72.28 10.51
N ASN A 33 -5.88 71.78 9.93
CA ASN A 33 -6.05 70.38 9.49
C ASN A 33 -5.27 70.02 8.20
N ARG A 34 -4.15 70.68 7.92
CA ARG A 34 -3.10 70.00 7.15
C ARG A 34 -2.21 69.29 8.15
N MET A 35 -2.58 68.05 8.50
CA MET A 35 -1.60 67.12 9.07
C MET A 35 -0.37 67.18 8.17
N LYS A 36 0.80 67.48 8.77
CA LYS A 36 2.07 67.23 8.07
C LYS A 36 1.99 65.79 7.58
N PRO A 37 2.33 65.50 6.32
CA PRO A 37 2.30 64.13 5.83
C PRO A 37 3.08 63.30 6.83
N LEU A 38 2.44 62.24 7.35
CA LEU A 38 3.05 61.29 8.26
C LEU A 38 4.49 61.09 7.79
N VAL A 39 5.45 61.61 8.57
CA VAL A 39 6.88 61.35 8.35
C VAL A 39 6.92 59.85 8.21
N LYS A 40 7.23 59.38 6.98
CA LYS A 40 7.13 57.98 6.56
C LYS A 40 7.39 57.12 7.78
N PHE A 41 6.34 56.61 8.42
CA PHE A 41 6.53 55.59 9.44
C PHE A 41 7.34 54.56 8.69
N SER A 42 8.57 54.39 9.17
CA SER A 42 9.58 53.49 8.64
C SER A 42 8.82 52.32 8.08
N ARG A 43 8.89 52.08 6.75
CA ARG A 43 8.24 50.94 6.11
C ARG A 43 8.45 49.79 7.07
N LEU A 44 7.40 49.34 7.77
CA LEU A 44 7.50 48.16 8.62
C LEU A 44 8.09 47.13 7.65
N PRO A 45 9.28 46.57 7.95
CA PRO A 45 9.95 45.69 7.01
C PRO A 45 8.90 44.72 6.54
N LYS A 46 8.67 44.65 5.21
CA LYS A 46 7.66 43.76 4.63
C LYS A 46 7.80 42.46 5.38
N GLN A 47 6.81 42.14 6.21
CA GLN A 47 6.90 41.01 7.12
C GLN A 47 7.22 39.85 6.19
N LYS A 48 8.44 39.30 6.32
CA LYS A 48 8.76 38.09 5.57
C LYS A 48 7.64 37.13 5.88
N ASP A 49 7.16 36.43 4.86
CA ASP A 49 6.12 35.44 5.07
C ASP A 49 6.55 34.59 6.27
N ILE A 50 5.73 34.63 7.32
CA ILE A 50 6.03 34.01 8.60
C ILE A 50 6.27 32.52 8.35
N LEU A 51 5.56 31.95 7.38
CA LEU A 51 5.72 30.56 6.96
C LEU A 51 7.07 30.32 6.32
N GLU A 52 7.57 31.19 5.44
CA GLU A 52 8.90 31.03 4.83
C GLU A 52 10.03 31.21 5.84
N THR A 53 9.87 32.15 6.78
CA THR A 53 10.86 32.37 7.85
C THR A 53 10.87 31.22 8.86
N LEU A 54 9.70 30.64 9.16
CA LEU A 54 9.58 29.43 9.98
C LEU A 54 10.13 28.20 9.27
N LYS A 55 9.90 28.05 7.96
CA LYS A 55 10.50 26.97 7.16
C LYS A 55 12.02 27.05 7.14
N ASP A 56 12.59 28.24 6.99
CA ASP A 56 14.04 28.43 7.05
C ASP A 56 14.59 28.12 8.46
N PHE A 57 13.89 28.57 9.50
CA PHE A 57 14.24 28.28 10.89
C PHE A 57 14.19 26.78 11.21
N TRP A 58 13.16 26.08 10.76
CA TRP A 58 13.02 24.64 10.97
C TRP A 58 13.96 23.81 10.09
N ARG A 59 14.28 24.27 8.86
CA ARG A 59 15.32 23.63 8.00
C ARG A 59 16.70 23.65 8.64
N GLU A 60 17.05 24.71 9.35
CA GLU A 60 18.34 24.79 10.05
C GLU A 60 18.34 24.00 11.38
N ASN A 61 17.19 23.49 11.83
CA ASN A 61 16.95 22.78 13.11
C ASN A 61 17.65 23.45 14.32
N LYS A 62 17.69 24.79 14.34
CA LYS A 62 18.35 25.56 15.39
C LYS A 62 17.41 25.73 16.59
N ASN A 63 17.93 25.50 17.80
CA ASN A 63 17.18 25.56 19.08
C ASN A 63 15.99 24.56 19.16
N PRO A 64 16.27 23.25 19.07
CA PRO A 64 15.26 22.22 19.30
C PRO A 64 14.73 22.29 20.75
N ASP A 65 13.41 22.23 20.90
CA ASP A 65 12.69 22.35 22.17
C ASP A 65 12.08 21.02 22.65
N PHE A 66 12.35 19.93 21.92
CA PHE A 66 11.82 18.61 22.20
C PHE A 66 12.83 17.51 21.85
N LEU A 67 12.77 16.40 22.57
CA LEU A 67 13.64 15.24 22.35
C LEU A 67 12.84 13.99 21.99
N VAL A 68 13.15 13.35 20.87
CA VAL A 68 12.63 12.01 20.56
C VAL A 68 13.73 10.99 20.78
N GLN A 69 13.47 9.99 21.63
CA GLN A 69 14.42 8.93 21.96
C GLN A 69 13.95 7.60 21.36
N ILE A 70 14.86 6.91 20.68
CA ILE A 70 14.63 5.61 20.03
C ILE A 70 15.80 4.70 20.37
N GLY A 71 15.63 3.80 21.35
CA GLY A 71 16.73 3.05 21.93
C GLY A 71 17.81 3.99 22.47
N GLU A 72 19.04 3.83 21.97
CA GLU A 72 20.19 4.67 22.32
C GLU A 72 20.30 5.96 21.48
N HIS A 73 19.42 6.15 20.49
CA HIS A 73 19.47 7.30 19.58
C HIS A 73 18.58 8.45 20.07
N ASN A 74 19.15 9.65 20.04
CA ASN A 74 18.50 10.89 20.48
C ASN A 74 18.31 11.83 19.29
N PHE A 75 17.06 12.23 19.05
CA PHE A 75 16.66 13.12 17.96
C PHE A 75 16.12 14.43 18.52
N PRO A 76 16.92 15.51 18.51
CA PRO A 76 16.44 16.81 18.92
C PRO A 76 15.56 17.43 17.81
N CYS A 77 14.31 17.74 18.16
CA CYS A 77 13.25 18.12 17.23
C CYS A 77 12.52 19.38 17.70
N HIS A 78 11.77 19.98 16.77
CA HIS A 78 10.81 21.03 17.08
C HIS A 78 9.47 20.43 17.49
N ARG A 79 9.03 20.75 18.71
CA ARG A 79 7.80 20.22 19.28
C ARG A 79 6.57 20.55 18.44
N LEU A 80 6.52 21.78 17.91
CA LEU A 80 5.38 22.25 17.13
C LEU A 80 5.14 21.39 15.88
N ILE A 81 6.21 21.00 15.18
CA ILE A 81 6.13 20.11 14.02
C ILE A 81 5.54 18.76 14.42
N LEU A 82 6.10 18.15 15.48
CA LEU A 82 5.61 16.87 15.98
C LEU A 82 4.15 16.94 16.47
N MET A 83 3.70 18.04 17.07
CA MET A 83 2.31 18.22 17.50
C MET A 83 1.32 18.28 16.33
N VAL A 84 1.75 18.67 15.13
CA VAL A 84 0.89 18.69 13.93
C VAL A 84 0.58 17.26 13.48
N TYR A 85 1.55 16.36 13.55
CA TYR A 85 1.41 15.00 12.99
C TYR A 85 1.22 13.91 14.03
N VAL A 86 1.91 13.97 15.16
CA VAL A 86 1.95 12.94 16.19
C VAL A 86 0.98 13.28 17.32
N LEU A 87 -0.15 12.57 17.36
CA LEU A 87 -1.21 12.79 18.35
C LEU A 87 -0.71 12.65 19.80
N GLN A 88 0.21 11.72 20.05
CA GLN A 88 0.78 11.48 21.39
C GLN A 88 1.49 12.72 21.96
N VAL A 89 2.19 13.49 21.11
CA VAL A 89 2.86 14.74 21.50
C VAL A 89 1.83 15.85 21.70
N ARG A 90 0.78 15.88 20.87
CA ARG A 90 -0.32 16.86 21.01
C ARG A 90 -1.09 16.71 22.32
N GLN A 91 -1.31 15.46 22.76
CA GLN A 91 -2.03 15.13 23.99
C GLN A 91 -1.19 15.38 25.25
N ASN A 92 0.11 15.08 25.21
CA ASN A 92 0.99 15.19 26.38
C ASN A 92 1.81 16.49 26.35
N ARG A 93 1.14 17.62 26.55
CA ARG A 93 1.77 18.95 26.42
C ARG A 93 2.81 19.29 27.49
N GLU A 94 2.89 18.53 28.57
CA GLU A 94 3.83 18.82 29.66
C GLU A 94 5.18 18.12 29.45
N LYS A 95 5.22 17.08 28.61
CA LYS A 95 6.46 16.36 28.33
C LYS A 95 7.31 17.15 27.34
N LEU A 96 8.63 17.06 27.54
CA LEU A 96 9.65 17.58 26.62
C LEU A 96 10.34 16.45 25.86
N GLU A 97 9.96 15.20 26.12
CA GLU A 97 10.49 14.02 25.45
C GLU A 97 9.38 13.04 25.01
N LEU A 98 9.65 12.34 23.91
CA LEU A 98 8.88 11.19 23.42
C LEU A 98 9.81 10.00 23.26
N ARG A 99 9.46 8.88 23.87
CA ARG A 99 10.19 7.61 23.70
C ARG A 99 9.43 6.73 22.73
N LEU A 100 10.09 6.29 21.67
CA LEU A 100 9.53 5.38 20.68
C LEU A 100 10.24 4.02 20.76
N PRO A 101 9.51 2.91 20.61
CA PRO A 101 10.11 1.58 20.56
C PRO A 101 10.85 1.36 19.23
N GLU A 102 12.07 0.84 19.31
CA GLU A 102 12.90 0.55 18.14
C GLU A 102 12.28 -0.50 17.22
N ASP A 103 11.48 -1.42 17.78
CA ASP A 103 10.73 -2.44 17.04
C ASP A 103 9.68 -1.83 16.09
N SER A 104 9.10 -0.68 16.44
CA SER A 104 8.05 -0.04 15.63
C SER A 104 8.56 1.12 14.78
N VAL A 105 9.57 1.84 15.26
CA VAL A 105 10.16 2.99 14.56
C VAL A 105 11.67 2.89 14.62
N LYS A 106 12.31 2.51 13.52
CA LYS A 106 13.78 2.48 13.43
C LYS A 106 14.36 3.91 13.46
N PRO A 107 15.52 4.14 14.09
CA PRO A 107 16.17 5.46 14.15
C PRO A 107 16.34 6.11 12.76
N GLU A 108 16.81 5.35 11.77
CA GLU A 108 17.02 5.83 10.41
C GLU A 108 15.73 6.22 9.67
N VAL A 109 14.60 5.64 10.07
CA VAL A 109 13.28 5.91 9.50
C VAL A 109 12.69 7.15 10.14
N PHE A 110 12.86 7.30 11.46
CA PHE A 110 12.42 8.50 12.16
C PHE A 110 13.08 9.77 11.63
N ASP A 111 14.39 9.73 11.40
CA ASP A 111 15.14 10.84 10.82
C ASP A 111 14.55 11.29 9.46
N ARG A 112 14.11 10.33 8.65
CA ARG A 112 13.42 10.62 7.39
C ARG A 112 12.01 11.16 7.63
N LEU A 113 11.22 10.50 8.49
CA LEU A 113 9.88 10.95 8.86
C LEU A 113 9.87 12.39 9.35
N TYR A 114 10.83 12.76 10.20
CA TYR A 114 10.95 14.12 10.71
C TYR A 114 11.25 15.12 9.58
N ARG A 115 12.17 14.81 8.65
CA ARG A 115 12.39 15.64 7.46
C ARG A 115 11.13 15.78 6.60
N TRP A 116 10.35 14.72 6.43
CA TRP A 116 9.08 14.79 5.72
C TRP A 116 8.04 15.63 6.45
N MET A 117 7.96 15.55 7.78
CA MET A 117 7.07 16.42 8.56
C MET A 117 7.45 17.90 8.41
N ASN A 118 8.75 18.18 8.25
CA ASN A 118 9.29 19.52 8.08
C ASN A 118 9.11 20.08 6.66
N ASP A 119 9.62 19.38 5.66
CA ASP A 119 9.79 19.89 4.29
C ASP A 119 8.91 19.19 3.24
N ARG A 120 8.09 18.20 3.66
CA ARG A 120 7.26 17.36 2.77
C ARG A 120 8.02 16.73 1.61
N GLU A 121 9.33 16.51 1.77
CA GLU A 121 10.14 15.87 0.74
C GLU A 121 9.69 14.42 0.50
N PRO A 122 9.70 13.94 -0.76
CA PRO A 122 9.32 12.57 -1.06
C PRO A 122 10.31 11.58 -0.43
N LEU A 123 9.80 10.78 0.51
CA LEU A 123 10.59 9.86 1.35
C LEU A 123 11.13 8.62 0.65
N LEU A 124 10.66 8.34 -0.58
CA LEU A 124 10.57 6.98 -1.09
C LEU A 124 11.83 6.56 -1.85
N LYS A 125 12.84 6.08 -1.10
CA LYS A 125 13.74 5.03 -1.63
C LYS A 125 13.05 3.69 -1.44
N ARG A 126 12.90 2.94 -2.55
CA ARG A 126 12.16 1.66 -2.65
C ARG A 126 12.49 0.63 -1.56
N SER A 127 13.74 0.63 -1.06
CA SER A 127 14.25 -0.38 -0.11
C SER A 127 13.82 -0.20 1.35
N LYS A 128 12.95 0.77 1.69
CA LYS A 128 12.51 1.03 3.08
C LYS A 128 11.00 1.25 3.24
N ILE A 129 10.20 0.81 2.27
CA ILE A 129 8.74 1.05 2.26
C ILE A 129 8.07 0.42 3.49
N LEU A 130 8.49 -0.78 3.91
CA LEU A 130 7.90 -1.46 5.05
C LEU A 130 8.18 -0.76 6.37
N ASP A 131 9.45 -0.44 6.63
CA ASP A 131 9.80 0.25 7.88
C ASP A 131 9.09 1.61 7.96
N LEU A 132 8.90 2.26 6.81
CA LEU A 132 8.15 3.50 6.72
C LEU A 132 6.64 3.30 7.00
N LEU A 133 6.02 2.26 6.44
CA LEU A 133 4.62 1.93 6.70
C LEU A 133 4.39 1.52 8.16
N THR A 134 5.26 0.68 8.73
CA THR A 134 5.19 0.29 10.15
C THR A 134 5.25 1.52 11.05
N ALA A 135 6.20 2.42 10.79
CA ALA A 135 6.33 3.65 11.56
C ALA A 135 5.15 4.61 11.34
N ALA A 136 4.62 4.72 10.12
CA ALA A 136 3.45 5.52 9.80
C ALA A 136 2.19 5.00 10.53
N TYR A 137 1.96 3.69 10.55
CA TYR A 137 0.86 3.09 11.29
C TYR A 137 1.01 3.27 12.80
N TYR A 138 2.21 3.06 13.35
CA TYR A 138 2.48 3.25 14.77
C TYR A 138 2.21 4.70 15.22
N LEU A 139 2.72 5.67 14.46
CA LEU A 139 2.56 7.10 14.75
C LEU A 139 1.20 7.67 14.30
N LYS A 140 0.37 6.86 13.62
CA LYS A 140 -0.93 7.24 13.04
C LYS A 140 -0.83 8.40 12.04
N LEU A 141 0.13 8.30 11.13
CA LEU A 141 0.39 9.27 10.07
C LEU A 141 -0.41 8.94 8.81
N ASP A 142 -1.72 9.21 8.82
CA ASP A 142 -2.63 8.84 7.73
C ASP A 142 -2.21 9.40 6.36
N GLU A 143 -1.76 10.66 6.32
CA GLU A 143 -1.32 11.31 5.09
C GLU A 143 -0.09 10.61 4.48
N LEU A 144 0.85 10.20 5.33
CA LEU A 144 2.03 9.47 4.87
C LEU A 144 1.63 8.08 4.37
N SER A 145 0.81 7.36 5.13
CA SER A 145 0.30 6.06 4.72
C SER A 145 -0.35 6.15 3.35
N ASN A 146 -1.21 7.15 3.13
CA ASN A 146 -1.87 7.39 1.84
C ASN A 146 -0.88 7.70 0.71
N GLN A 147 0.16 8.49 0.98
CA GLN A 147 1.22 8.76 0.00
C GLN A 147 1.99 7.49 -0.39
N VAL A 148 2.30 6.63 0.59
CA VAL A 148 2.96 5.35 0.34
C VAL A 148 2.04 4.42 -0.46
N TRP A 149 0.76 4.33 -0.10
CA TRP A 149 -0.23 3.55 -0.85
C TRP A 149 -0.39 4.03 -2.28
N HIS A 150 -0.47 5.33 -2.50
CA HIS A 150 -0.52 5.90 -3.84
C HIS A 150 0.74 5.58 -4.65
N CYS A 151 1.93 5.61 -4.04
CA CYS A 151 3.16 5.19 -4.71
C CYS A 151 3.18 3.69 -5.04
N LEU A 152 2.62 2.86 -4.17
CA LEU A 152 2.45 1.45 -4.45
C LEU A 152 1.49 1.26 -5.62
N ASP A 153 0.34 1.92 -5.62
CA ASP A 153 -0.73 1.77 -6.61
C ASP A 153 -0.33 2.26 -8.02
N GLN A 154 0.58 3.23 -8.12
CA GLN A 154 1.03 3.73 -9.42
C GLN A 154 1.78 2.67 -10.27
N ASP A 155 1.12 2.24 -11.35
CA ASP A 155 1.61 1.28 -12.38
C ASP A 155 2.95 1.67 -13.03
N THR A 156 3.30 2.95 -13.04
CA THR A 156 4.49 3.48 -13.73
C THR A 156 5.77 3.39 -12.90
N LEU A 157 5.65 3.22 -11.58
CA LEU A 157 6.78 3.25 -10.64
C LEU A 157 6.97 1.95 -9.85
N SER A 158 5.92 1.14 -9.73
CA SER A 158 5.84 -0.12 -8.99
C SER A 158 5.29 -1.25 -9.87
N GLY A 159 6.14 -1.81 -10.74
CA GLY A 159 5.77 -2.98 -11.55
C GLY A 159 5.51 -4.22 -10.70
N GLU A 160 4.95 -5.27 -11.30
CA GLU A 160 4.63 -6.55 -10.62
C GLU A 160 5.84 -7.16 -9.87
N HIS A 161 7.06 -6.97 -10.39
CA HIS A 161 8.30 -7.38 -9.71
C HIS A 161 8.48 -6.71 -8.34
N GLN A 162 8.12 -5.43 -8.22
CA GLN A 162 8.20 -4.69 -6.96
C GLN A 162 7.09 -5.14 -6.01
N ALA A 163 5.90 -5.45 -6.53
CA ALA A 163 4.84 -6.04 -5.72
C ALA A 163 5.32 -7.36 -5.08
N ILE A 164 6.02 -8.22 -5.82
CA ILE A 164 6.60 -9.45 -5.26
C ILE A 164 7.64 -9.15 -4.18
N GLN A 165 8.55 -8.19 -4.41
CA GLN A 165 9.55 -7.80 -3.40
C GLN A 165 8.89 -7.32 -2.10
N VAL A 166 7.93 -6.40 -2.21
CA VAL A 166 7.18 -5.90 -1.05
C VAL A 166 6.38 -7.02 -0.38
N ALA A 167 5.80 -7.95 -1.15
CA ALA A 167 5.11 -9.11 -0.61
C ALA A 167 6.06 -9.99 0.21
N GLN A 168 7.25 -10.30 -0.33
CA GLN A 168 8.24 -11.15 0.35
C GLN A 168 8.74 -10.49 1.63
N ASP A 169 9.07 -9.20 1.57
CA ASP A 169 9.55 -8.47 2.73
C ASP A 169 8.44 -8.34 3.81
N ALA A 170 7.18 -8.20 3.41
CA ALA A 170 6.03 -8.12 4.31
C ALA A 170 5.64 -9.47 4.95
N LEU A 171 6.06 -10.59 4.38
CA LEU A 171 5.64 -11.93 4.81
C LEU A 171 5.99 -12.21 6.28
N HIS A 172 7.13 -11.71 6.75
CA HIS A 172 7.63 -11.90 8.11
C HIS A 172 7.16 -10.80 9.09
N ALA A 173 6.58 -9.72 8.58
CA ALA A 173 6.06 -8.62 9.39
C ALA A 173 4.60 -8.87 9.77
N LYS A 174 4.37 -9.38 10.99
CA LYS A 174 3.01 -9.77 11.47
C LYS A 174 1.97 -8.66 11.30
N ASP A 175 2.34 -7.41 11.60
CA ASP A 175 1.44 -6.26 11.51
C ASP A 175 1.16 -5.82 10.07
N LEU A 176 1.96 -6.29 9.11
CA LEU A 176 1.85 -5.97 7.68
C LEU A 176 1.49 -7.19 6.82
N LEU A 177 1.01 -8.29 7.43
CA LEU A 177 0.63 -9.48 6.67
C LEU A 177 -0.50 -9.20 5.66
N PHE A 178 -1.37 -8.21 5.94
CA PHE A 178 -2.37 -7.76 4.96
C PHE A 178 -1.73 -7.16 3.70
N LEU A 179 -0.61 -6.43 3.84
CA LEU A 179 0.14 -5.87 2.72
C LEU A 179 0.77 -6.98 1.87
N HIS A 180 1.27 -8.04 2.51
CA HIS A 180 1.75 -9.24 1.79
C HIS A 180 0.68 -9.77 0.83
N TYR A 181 -0.53 -10.04 1.34
CA TYR A 181 -1.62 -10.55 0.50
C TYR A 181 -2.08 -9.55 -0.56
N MET A 182 -2.21 -8.27 -0.21
CA MET A 182 -2.56 -7.23 -1.19
C MET A 182 -1.56 -7.14 -2.34
N MET A 183 -0.26 -7.29 -2.05
CA MET A 183 0.76 -7.27 -3.10
C MET A 183 0.78 -8.56 -3.94
N LEU A 184 0.46 -9.72 -3.35
CA LEU A 184 0.29 -10.96 -4.12
C LEU A 184 -0.83 -10.86 -5.16
N LEU A 185 -1.94 -10.17 -4.87
CA LEU A 185 -3.03 -9.97 -5.83
C LEU A 185 -2.64 -9.16 -7.08
N ARG A 186 -1.56 -8.38 -6.98
CA ARG A 186 -1.06 -7.56 -8.09
C ARG A 186 -0.21 -8.34 -9.08
N ILE A 187 0.09 -9.61 -8.77
CA ILE A 187 0.82 -10.50 -9.66
C ILE A 187 -0.15 -10.95 -10.75
N GLN A 188 0.15 -10.56 -11.99
CA GLN A 188 -0.63 -10.88 -13.18
C GLN A 188 0.28 -11.56 -14.21
N HIS A 189 0.95 -10.78 -15.07
CA HIS A 189 1.84 -11.27 -16.13
C HIS A 189 3.13 -11.89 -15.60
N PHE A 190 3.57 -11.47 -14.41
CA PHE A 190 4.79 -11.95 -13.78
C PHE A 190 4.59 -13.28 -13.05
N PHE A 191 3.37 -13.83 -13.02
CA PHE A 191 3.04 -15.07 -12.31
C PHE A 191 4.01 -16.21 -12.64
N LEU A 192 4.19 -16.56 -13.93
CA LEU A 192 5.08 -17.66 -14.32
C LEU A 192 6.55 -17.37 -14.03
N THR A 193 6.95 -16.11 -14.03
CA THR A 193 8.32 -15.71 -13.66
C THR A 193 8.54 -15.80 -12.17
N PHE A 194 7.52 -15.49 -11.38
CA PHE A 194 7.55 -15.76 -9.95
C PHE A 194 7.56 -17.28 -9.69
N VAL A 195 6.75 -18.06 -10.41
CA VAL A 195 6.75 -19.53 -10.32
C VAL A 195 8.11 -20.13 -10.67
N SER A 196 8.94 -19.49 -11.49
CA SER A 196 10.30 -19.97 -11.76
C SER A 196 11.27 -19.72 -10.60
N SER A 197 10.94 -18.83 -9.67
CA SER A 197 11.84 -18.36 -8.61
C SER A 197 11.90 -19.30 -7.40
N VAL A 198 12.87 -19.06 -6.50
CA VAL A 198 13.00 -19.77 -5.22
C VAL A 198 12.03 -19.22 -4.18
N GLU A 199 11.70 -17.94 -4.28
CA GLU A 199 10.75 -17.24 -3.42
C GLU A 199 9.33 -17.83 -3.55
N PHE A 200 8.93 -18.27 -4.75
CA PHE A 200 7.68 -19.01 -4.93
C PHE A 200 7.70 -20.37 -4.20
N LEU A 201 8.83 -21.08 -4.25
CA LEU A 201 8.98 -22.36 -3.55
C LEU A 201 8.97 -22.23 -2.03
N ALA A 202 9.46 -21.09 -1.53
CA ALA A 202 9.49 -20.74 -0.11
C ALA A 202 8.14 -20.22 0.42
N LEU A 203 7.13 -19.99 -0.45
CA LEU A 203 5.83 -19.49 0.01
C LEU A 203 5.18 -20.46 1.01
N PRO A 204 4.65 -19.94 2.14
CA PRO A 204 3.78 -20.71 3.00
C PRO A 204 2.50 -21.14 2.28
N LEU A 205 1.91 -22.24 2.72
CA LEU A 205 0.68 -22.80 2.15
C LEU A 205 -0.43 -21.76 1.95
N LYS A 206 -0.70 -20.92 2.97
CA LYS A 206 -1.75 -19.91 2.90
C LYS A 206 -1.49 -18.88 1.79
N SER A 207 -0.26 -18.41 1.66
CA SER A 207 0.16 -17.47 0.62
C SER A 207 0.08 -18.07 -0.77
N LEU A 208 0.50 -19.33 -0.92
CA LEU A 208 0.35 -20.07 -2.17
C LEU A 208 -1.13 -20.22 -2.54
N CYS A 209 -1.96 -20.73 -1.63
CA CYS A 209 -3.38 -20.92 -1.87
C CYS A 209 -4.07 -19.61 -2.23
N TYR A 210 -3.66 -18.51 -1.60
CA TYR A 210 -4.19 -17.18 -1.91
C TYR A 210 -3.79 -16.73 -3.33
N LEU A 211 -2.52 -16.87 -3.70
CA LEU A 211 -2.04 -16.57 -5.06
C LEU A 211 -2.75 -17.43 -6.12
N LEU A 212 -2.82 -18.75 -5.92
CA LEU A 212 -3.47 -19.65 -6.86
C LEU A 212 -4.99 -19.47 -6.88
N SER A 213 -5.62 -18.84 -5.88
CA SER A 213 -7.05 -18.50 -5.94
C SER A 213 -7.35 -17.27 -6.81
N SER A 214 -6.35 -16.42 -7.07
CA SER A 214 -6.53 -15.13 -7.75
C SER A 214 -7.07 -15.28 -9.18
N ASP A 215 -8.13 -14.53 -9.50
CA ASP A 215 -8.66 -14.42 -10.86
C ASP A 215 -7.74 -13.61 -11.80
N GLU A 216 -6.83 -12.83 -11.23
CA GLU A 216 -6.01 -11.83 -11.94
C GLU A 216 -4.72 -12.40 -12.54
N ILE A 217 -4.27 -13.60 -12.12
CA ILE A 217 -3.04 -14.18 -12.67
C ILE A 217 -3.21 -14.50 -14.15
N MET A 218 -2.17 -14.24 -14.93
CA MET A 218 -2.20 -14.43 -16.37
C MET A 218 -1.44 -15.70 -16.76
N VAL A 219 -2.12 -16.60 -17.47
CA VAL A 219 -1.58 -17.90 -17.93
C VAL A 219 -2.01 -18.18 -19.36
N ASN A 220 -1.25 -18.98 -20.09
CA ASN A 220 -1.66 -19.48 -21.40
C ASN A 220 -2.74 -20.55 -21.24
N SER A 221 -2.63 -21.35 -20.19
CA SER A 221 -3.51 -22.47 -19.88
C SER A 221 -3.60 -22.70 -18.37
N GLU A 222 -4.75 -23.12 -17.86
CA GLU A 222 -4.88 -23.50 -16.43
C GLU A 222 -3.95 -24.70 -16.08
N ALA A 223 -3.50 -25.45 -17.08
CA ALA A 223 -2.47 -26.47 -16.92
C ALA A 223 -1.15 -25.91 -16.35
N GLU A 224 -0.83 -24.64 -16.59
CA GLU A 224 0.36 -24.02 -15.99
C GLU A 224 0.18 -23.78 -14.50
N VAL A 225 -1.04 -23.45 -14.05
CA VAL A 225 -1.38 -23.32 -12.62
C VAL A 225 -1.32 -24.68 -11.95
N PHE A 226 -1.82 -25.73 -12.62
CA PHE A 226 -1.69 -27.12 -12.18
C PHE A 226 -0.21 -27.51 -12.00
N TYR A 227 0.63 -27.24 -13.00
CA TYR A 227 2.06 -27.56 -12.90
C TYR A 227 2.81 -26.68 -11.90
N ALA A 228 2.39 -25.43 -11.68
CA ALA A 228 2.91 -24.58 -10.61
C ALA A 228 2.61 -25.17 -9.22
N ALA A 229 1.39 -25.67 -8.99
CA ALA A 229 1.01 -26.38 -7.77
C ALA A 229 1.86 -27.65 -7.56
N ILE A 230 2.03 -28.45 -8.61
CA ILE A 230 2.93 -29.63 -8.62
C ILE A 230 4.35 -29.21 -8.24
N ARG A 231 4.89 -28.14 -8.85
CA ARG A 231 6.24 -27.64 -8.56
C ARG A 231 6.41 -27.27 -7.08
N TRP A 232 5.43 -26.57 -6.49
CA TRP A 232 5.48 -26.19 -5.07
C TRP A 232 5.39 -27.41 -4.13
N LEU A 233 4.50 -28.36 -4.40
CA LEU A 233 4.34 -29.59 -3.60
C LEU A 233 5.62 -30.43 -3.61
N ASN A 234 6.27 -30.50 -4.77
CA ASN A 234 7.45 -31.32 -4.98
C ASN A 234 8.73 -30.76 -4.34
N HIS A 235 8.77 -29.48 -3.99
CA HIS A 235 9.95 -28.85 -3.41
C HIS A 235 10.34 -29.41 -2.05
N GLU A 236 9.35 -29.68 -1.19
CA GLU A 236 9.54 -30.29 0.14
C GLU A 236 8.67 -31.56 0.26
N TRP A 237 8.74 -32.42 -0.75
CA TRP A 237 8.10 -33.74 -0.68
C TRP A 237 8.92 -34.68 0.23
N PRO A 238 8.30 -35.47 1.13
CA PRO A 238 6.86 -35.69 1.32
C PRO A 238 6.21 -34.76 2.35
N THR A 239 6.93 -33.84 3.00
CA THR A 239 6.40 -32.96 4.05
C THR A 239 5.15 -32.18 3.58
N ARG A 240 5.14 -31.71 2.33
CA ARG A 240 3.98 -31.00 1.74
C ARG A 240 2.86 -31.89 1.22
N GLN A 241 3.02 -33.22 1.22
CA GLN A 241 2.01 -34.17 0.73
C GLN A 241 0.66 -33.99 1.44
N ILE A 242 0.69 -33.69 2.75
CA ILE A 242 -0.52 -33.48 3.55
C ILE A 242 -1.38 -32.30 3.06
N HIS A 243 -0.79 -31.36 2.32
CA HIS A 243 -1.47 -30.18 1.79
C HIS A 243 -1.88 -30.33 0.32
N MET A 244 -1.62 -31.50 -0.30
CA MET A 244 -1.84 -31.73 -1.73
C MET A 244 -3.26 -31.36 -2.17
N MET A 245 -4.28 -31.84 -1.47
CA MET A 245 -5.68 -31.58 -1.87
C MET A 245 -6.07 -30.12 -1.66
N GLU A 246 -5.58 -29.49 -0.59
CA GLU A 246 -5.83 -28.06 -0.31
C GLU A 246 -5.23 -27.16 -1.39
N VAL A 247 -4.04 -27.51 -1.90
CA VAL A 247 -3.40 -26.79 -3.01
C VAL A 247 -4.14 -27.08 -4.33
N MET A 248 -4.47 -28.35 -4.60
CA MET A 248 -5.17 -28.72 -5.83
C MET A 248 -6.58 -28.17 -5.93
N ASP A 249 -7.22 -27.86 -4.79
CA ASP A 249 -8.50 -27.12 -4.74
C ASP A 249 -8.42 -25.72 -5.35
N LYS A 250 -7.21 -25.16 -5.50
CA LYS A 250 -7.01 -23.82 -6.07
C LYS A 250 -6.77 -23.85 -7.58
N VAL A 251 -6.61 -25.05 -8.15
CA VAL A 251 -6.48 -25.26 -9.59
C VAL A 251 -7.88 -25.48 -10.17
N ARG A 252 -8.23 -24.73 -11.21
CA ARG A 252 -9.55 -24.84 -11.86
C ARG A 252 -9.53 -26.01 -12.84
N LEU A 253 -9.57 -27.24 -12.32
CA LEU A 253 -9.47 -28.46 -13.14
C LEU A 253 -10.45 -28.48 -14.32
N SER A 254 -11.67 -27.95 -14.16
CA SER A 254 -12.67 -27.82 -15.23
C SER A 254 -12.28 -26.82 -16.33
N ARG A 255 -11.28 -25.97 -16.12
CA ARG A 255 -10.70 -25.05 -17.11
C ARG A 255 -9.39 -25.55 -17.73
N MET A 256 -8.88 -26.72 -17.33
CA MET A 256 -7.75 -27.33 -18.01
C MET A 256 -8.15 -27.83 -19.40
N PRO A 257 -7.21 -27.89 -20.37
CA PRO A 257 -7.47 -28.50 -21.66
C PRO A 257 -7.99 -29.93 -21.49
N ASN A 258 -9.15 -30.22 -22.10
CA ASN A 258 -9.83 -31.51 -21.98
C ASN A 258 -8.90 -32.69 -22.33
N LYS A 259 -8.15 -32.55 -23.44
CA LYS A 259 -7.22 -33.60 -23.89
C LYS A 259 -6.12 -33.86 -22.86
N LEU A 260 -5.60 -32.83 -22.20
CA LEU A 260 -4.59 -32.98 -21.16
C LEU A 260 -5.18 -33.65 -19.90
N LEU A 261 -6.39 -33.25 -19.50
CA LEU A 261 -7.07 -33.83 -18.35
C LEU A 261 -7.29 -35.35 -18.52
N LEU A 262 -7.72 -35.78 -19.71
CA LEU A 262 -7.87 -37.20 -20.07
C LEU A 262 -6.52 -37.94 -20.07
N MET A 263 -5.44 -37.31 -20.56
CA MET A 263 -4.11 -37.93 -20.53
C MET A 263 -3.60 -38.18 -19.11
N LEU A 264 -3.92 -37.28 -18.18
CA LEU A 264 -3.52 -37.37 -16.77
C LEU A 264 -4.32 -38.43 -15.98
N GLU A 265 -5.34 -39.08 -16.56
CA GLU A 265 -5.99 -40.25 -15.94
C GLU A 265 -5.05 -41.45 -15.82
N SER A 266 -4.03 -41.50 -16.70
CA SER A 266 -2.99 -42.52 -16.72
C SER A 266 -1.63 -41.92 -16.31
N PRO A 267 -0.69 -42.73 -15.78
CA PRO A 267 0.67 -42.28 -15.52
C PRO A 267 1.32 -41.70 -16.77
N VAL A 268 2.09 -40.62 -16.59
CA VAL A 268 2.76 -39.85 -17.66
C VAL A 268 4.29 -40.02 -17.64
N ASP A 269 4.77 -41.05 -16.94
CA ASP A 269 6.20 -41.39 -16.78
C ASP A 269 7.05 -40.26 -16.15
N ASP A 270 6.43 -39.41 -15.33
CA ASP A 270 7.12 -38.42 -14.50
C ASP A 270 6.68 -38.59 -13.05
N ILE A 271 7.57 -39.15 -12.22
CA ILE A 271 7.30 -39.42 -10.80
C ILE A 271 6.79 -38.20 -10.03
N ARG A 272 7.15 -36.97 -10.45
CA ARG A 272 6.73 -35.72 -9.80
C ARG A 272 5.24 -35.41 -10.04
N VAL A 273 4.73 -35.83 -11.19
CA VAL A 273 3.32 -35.69 -11.59
C VAL A 273 2.54 -36.92 -11.14
N ASP A 274 3.08 -38.12 -11.44
CA ASP A 274 2.45 -39.41 -11.18
C ASP A 274 2.04 -39.57 -9.71
N ARG A 275 2.91 -39.21 -8.77
CA ARG A 275 2.61 -39.30 -7.34
C ARG A 275 1.45 -38.43 -6.87
N ILE A 276 1.10 -37.40 -7.65
CA ILE A 276 0.00 -36.49 -7.35
C ILE A 276 -1.28 -36.96 -8.05
N ILE A 277 -1.23 -37.28 -9.35
CA ILE A 277 -2.39 -37.78 -10.11
C ILE A 277 -2.84 -39.18 -9.68
N GLN A 278 -1.97 -39.96 -9.04
CA GLN A 278 -2.33 -41.27 -8.48
C GLN A 278 -3.20 -41.17 -7.22
N SER A 279 -3.35 -39.98 -6.63
CA SER A 279 -4.24 -39.77 -5.48
C SER A 279 -5.70 -40.10 -5.85
N PRO A 280 -6.38 -40.99 -5.13
CA PRO A 280 -7.77 -41.34 -5.44
C PRO A 280 -8.70 -40.12 -5.35
N GLU A 281 -8.46 -39.23 -4.41
CA GLU A 281 -9.27 -38.01 -4.24
C GLU A 281 -9.10 -37.04 -5.41
N LEU A 282 -7.88 -36.91 -5.94
CA LEU A 282 -7.65 -36.05 -7.11
C LEU A 282 -8.27 -36.66 -8.37
N LYS A 283 -8.21 -37.99 -8.55
CA LYS A 283 -8.86 -38.68 -9.67
C LYS A 283 -10.36 -38.41 -9.70
N THR A 284 -11.06 -38.56 -8.57
CA THR A 284 -12.50 -38.25 -8.48
C THR A 284 -12.79 -36.78 -8.83
N ARG A 285 -11.92 -35.84 -8.47
CA ARG A 285 -12.06 -34.43 -8.85
C ARG A 285 -11.80 -34.19 -10.34
N MET A 286 -10.85 -34.89 -10.94
CA MET A 286 -10.60 -34.82 -12.38
C MET A 286 -11.77 -35.40 -13.18
N GLU A 287 -12.34 -36.53 -12.74
CA GLU A 287 -13.55 -37.12 -13.32
C GLU A 287 -14.74 -36.15 -13.24
N LYS A 288 -14.94 -35.51 -12.08
CA LYS A 288 -15.94 -34.45 -11.94
C LYS A 288 -15.66 -33.27 -12.88
N ALA A 289 -14.41 -32.84 -13.01
CA ALA A 289 -14.05 -31.75 -13.90
C ALA A 289 -14.32 -32.08 -15.38
N CYS A 290 -14.05 -33.32 -15.82
CA CYS A 290 -14.44 -33.81 -17.14
C CYS A 290 -15.96 -33.73 -17.33
N LEU A 291 -16.75 -34.17 -16.34
CA LEU A 291 -18.20 -34.08 -16.37
C LEU A 291 -18.67 -32.62 -16.47
N ASP A 292 -18.11 -31.72 -15.65
CA ASP A 292 -18.43 -30.29 -15.64
C ASP A 292 -18.16 -29.68 -17.03
N GLN A 293 -17.04 -30.02 -17.69
CA GLN A 293 -16.72 -29.55 -19.05
C GLN A 293 -17.73 -30.02 -20.11
N VAL A 294 -18.10 -31.30 -20.08
CA VAL A 294 -19.10 -31.87 -21.00
C VAL A 294 -20.44 -31.16 -20.79
N LEU A 295 -20.84 -30.97 -19.53
CA LEU A 295 -22.07 -30.29 -19.19
C LEU A 295 -22.08 -28.83 -19.67
N GLU A 296 -20.96 -28.10 -19.56
CA GLU A 296 -20.83 -26.74 -20.11
C GLU A 296 -20.99 -26.72 -21.63
N GLN A 297 -20.35 -27.68 -22.32
CA GLN A 297 -20.32 -27.75 -23.79
C GLN A 297 -21.70 -28.05 -24.39
N PHE A 298 -22.48 -28.93 -23.76
CA PHE A 298 -23.78 -29.38 -24.28
C PHE A 298 -24.97 -28.60 -23.71
N ASN A 299 -24.76 -27.64 -22.80
CA ASN A 299 -25.80 -26.83 -22.21
C ASN A 299 -26.55 -26.01 -23.27
N ASP A 300 -27.80 -26.40 -23.55
CA ASP A 300 -28.67 -25.75 -24.52
C ASP A 300 -29.59 -24.69 -23.88
N GLY A 301 -29.36 -24.35 -22.60
CA GLY A 301 -30.13 -23.36 -21.85
C GLY A 301 -31.50 -23.86 -21.36
N LYS A 302 -31.86 -25.12 -21.60
CA LYS A 302 -33.12 -25.68 -21.08
C LYS A 302 -33.09 -25.80 -19.56
N ARG A 303 -34.29 -25.77 -18.96
CA ARG A 303 -34.49 -25.93 -17.50
C ARG A 303 -33.88 -27.23 -16.95
N VAL A 304 -33.82 -28.29 -17.76
CA VAL A 304 -33.22 -29.57 -17.37
C VAL A 304 -31.73 -29.42 -17.02
N TYR A 305 -30.96 -28.61 -17.75
CA TYR A 305 -29.55 -28.36 -17.42
C TYR A 305 -29.38 -27.62 -16.09
N ARG A 306 -30.29 -26.69 -15.76
CA ARG A 306 -30.28 -26.04 -14.43
C ARG A 306 -30.47 -27.06 -13.31
N GLN A 307 -31.40 -28.00 -13.48
CA GLN A 307 -31.62 -29.08 -12.50
C GLN A 307 -30.40 -30.03 -12.41
N ILE A 308 -29.78 -30.36 -13.55
CA ILE A 308 -28.55 -31.16 -13.59
C ILE A 308 -27.43 -30.42 -12.82
N TYR A 309 -27.26 -29.11 -13.02
CA TYR A 309 -26.25 -28.33 -12.30
C TYR A 309 -26.46 -28.32 -10.80
N GLU A 310 -27.72 -28.19 -10.36
CA GLU A 310 -28.09 -28.26 -8.94
C GLU A 310 -27.83 -29.66 -8.35
N ILE A 311 -28.15 -30.73 -9.09
CA ILE A 311 -27.98 -32.13 -8.64
C ILE A 311 -26.49 -32.50 -8.52
N PHE A 312 -25.69 -32.13 -9.52
CA PHE A 312 -24.27 -32.49 -9.58
C PHE A 312 -23.33 -31.45 -8.95
N ASN A 313 -23.88 -30.36 -8.39
CA ASN A 313 -23.13 -29.24 -7.83
C ASN A 313 -22.04 -28.74 -8.80
N VAL A 314 -22.48 -28.44 -10.04
CA VAL A 314 -21.61 -28.02 -11.12
C VAL A 314 -21.24 -26.55 -10.92
N THR A 315 -19.94 -26.25 -10.92
CA THR A 315 -19.42 -24.90 -10.76
C THR A 315 -18.50 -24.56 -11.91
N PHE A 316 -18.74 -23.42 -12.55
CA PHE A 316 -17.91 -22.90 -13.63
C PHE A 316 -17.07 -21.73 -13.12
N PRO A 317 -15.86 -21.98 -12.59
CA PRO A 317 -14.98 -20.88 -12.23
C PRO A 317 -14.68 -20.02 -13.47
N GLN A 318 -14.50 -18.72 -13.30
CA GLN A 318 -14.14 -17.86 -14.43
C GLN A 318 -12.80 -18.31 -15.03
N PRO A 319 -12.60 -18.22 -16.36
CA PRO A 319 -11.27 -18.39 -16.92
C PRO A 319 -10.35 -17.27 -16.40
N ARG A 320 -9.09 -17.60 -16.13
CA ARG A 320 -8.08 -16.60 -15.77
C ARG A 320 -7.68 -15.78 -16.99
N GLY A 321 -6.98 -14.68 -16.75
CA GLY A 321 -6.48 -13.86 -17.84
C GLY A 321 -5.46 -14.60 -18.71
N PHE A 322 -5.44 -14.28 -20.00
CA PHE A 322 -4.69 -15.02 -21.02
C PHE A 322 -3.37 -14.34 -21.41
N ILE A 323 -2.29 -15.10 -21.42
CA ILE A 323 -0.97 -14.68 -21.93
C ILE A 323 -0.43 -15.67 -22.97
N CYS A 324 0.34 -15.17 -23.93
CA CYS A 324 1.04 -15.97 -24.93
C CYS A 324 2.44 -15.40 -25.07
N HIS A 325 3.44 -16.28 -25.20
CA HIS A 325 4.84 -15.89 -25.25
C HIS A 325 5.51 -16.74 -26.32
N ASP A 326 6.14 -16.10 -27.29
CA ASP A 326 6.82 -16.80 -28.39
C ASP A 326 8.02 -17.64 -27.92
N LEU A 327 8.48 -17.40 -26.69
CA LEU A 327 9.56 -18.13 -26.03
C LEU A 327 9.12 -19.48 -25.46
N ALA A 328 7.82 -19.70 -25.27
CA ALA A 328 7.27 -20.96 -24.78
C ALA A 328 6.81 -21.81 -25.96
N THR A 329 7.43 -22.97 -26.15
CA THR A 329 7.15 -23.86 -27.29
C THR A 329 5.72 -24.38 -27.33
N TYR A 330 5.05 -24.46 -26.17
CA TYR A 330 3.67 -24.95 -26.05
C TYR A 330 2.62 -23.83 -26.02
N HIS A 331 3.01 -22.55 -25.99
CA HIS A 331 2.02 -21.48 -25.97
C HIS A 331 1.28 -21.43 -27.30
N GLU A 332 -0.04 -21.58 -27.24
CA GLU A 332 -0.91 -21.41 -28.40
C GLU A 332 -1.57 -20.03 -28.34
N PRO A 333 -1.70 -19.29 -29.46
CA PRO A 333 -2.41 -18.01 -29.51
C PRO A 333 -3.95 -18.19 -29.50
N LYS A 334 -4.43 -19.23 -28.83
CA LYS A 334 -5.84 -19.61 -28.74
C LYS A 334 -6.20 -19.80 -27.27
N PRO A 335 -6.84 -18.80 -26.63
CA PRO A 335 -7.27 -18.95 -25.25
C PRO A 335 -8.25 -20.14 -25.13
N ASN A 336 -8.06 -20.94 -24.07
CA ASN A 336 -8.92 -22.08 -23.75
C ASN A 336 -8.99 -23.17 -24.84
N SER A 337 -7.90 -23.38 -25.59
CA SER A 337 -7.79 -24.48 -26.56
C SER A 337 -7.99 -25.84 -25.85
N PRO A 338 -9.05 -26.61 -26.15
CA PRO A 338 -9.34 -27.86 -25.42
C PRO A 338 -8.38 -29.00 -25.80
N VAL A 339 -7.64 -28.83 -26.90
CA VAL A 339 -6.72 -29.82 -27.46
C VAL A 339 -5.25 -29.58 -27.11
N GLN A 340 -4.95 -28.47 -26.44
CA GLN A 340 -3.59 -28.13 -26.04
C GLN A 340 -3.05 -29.17 -25.07
N VAL A 341 -1.86 -29.69 -25.35
CA VAL A 341 -1.18 -30.69 -24.52
C VAL A 341 0.29 -30.34 -24.47
N PHE A 342 0.84 -30.30 -23.26
CA PHE A 342 2.27 -30.15 -23.01
C PHE A 342 2.64 -30.89 -21.73
N SER A 343 3.89 -31.32 -21.65
CA SER A 343 4.38 -32.09 -20.51
C SER A 343 4.84 -31.18 -19.37
N TYR A 344 5.04 -31.77 -18.19
CA TYR A 344 5.67 -31.06 -17.08
C TYR A 344 7.12 -30.65 -17.41
N ALA A 345 7.82 -31.41 -18.27
CA ALA A 345 9.15 -31.04 -18.73
C ALA A 345 9.12 -29.78 -19.62
N ASP A 346 8.14 -29.66 -20.53
CA ASP A 346 7.96 -28.46 -21.37
C ASP A 346 7.71 -27.22 -20.50
N PHE A 347 6.86 -27.37 -19.49
CA PHE A 347 6.61 -26.32 -18.49
C PHE A 347 7.89 -25.90 -17.77
N LEU A 348 8.67 -26.85 -17.24
CA LEU A 348 9.93 -26.55 -16.55
C LEU A 348 10.98 -25.91 -17.47
N ASN A 349 11.07 -26.35 -18.72
CA ASN A 349 11.95 -25.75 -19.72
C ASN A 349 11.61 -24.28 -19.93
N TYR A 350 10.31 -23.96 -20.03
CA TYR A 350 9.87 -22.59 -20.17
C TYR A 350 10.16 -21.74 -18.92
N LEU A 351 9.97 -22.28 -17.71
CA LEU A 351 10.41 -21.61 -16.48
C LEU A 351 11.93 -21.33 -16.47
N GLY A 352 12.73 -22.26 -16.99
CA GLY A 352 14.17 -22.09 -17.17
C GLY A 352 14.50 -20.93 -18.12
N VAL A 353 13.78 -20.81 -19.25
CA VAL A 353 13.92 -19.66 -20.15
C VAL A 353 13.60 -18.36 -19.41
N LEU A 354 12.51 -18.31 -18.66
CA LEU A 354 12.11 -17.12 -17.89
C LEU A 354 13.19 -16.67 -16.89
N GLN A 355 13.91 -17.59 -16.26
CA GLN A 355 15.02 -17.26 -15.36
C GLN A 355 16.21 -16.58 -16.06
N THR A 356 16.38 -16.81 -17.36
CA THR A 356 17.48 -16.18 -18.13
C THR A 356 17.15 -14.77 -18.62
N LEU A 357 15.88 -14.37 -18.56
CA LEU A 357 15.44 -13.08 -19.06
C LEU A 357 15.64 -11.98 -18.02
N PRO A 358 16.02 -10.75 -18.44
CA PRO A 358 15.97 -9.60 -17.55
C PRO A 358 14.52 -9.30 -17.10
N PRO A 359 14.33 -8.78 -15.88
CA PRO A 359 12.99 -8.54 -15.30
C PRO A 359 12.11 -7.57 -16.12
N ASN A 360 12.72 -6.73 -16.95
CA ASN A 360 12.00 -5.77 -17.81
C ASN A 360 11.49 -6.39 -19.12
N THR A 361 11.93 -7.60 -19.50
CA THR A 361 11.57 -8.22 -20.78
C THR A 361 10.09 -8.59 -20.86
N LEU A 362 9.47 -8.92 -19.73
CA LEU A 362 8.05 -9.29 -19.67
C LEU A 362 7.12 -8.09 -19.83
N GLN A 363 7.56 -6.90 -19.40
CA GLN A 363 6.83 -5.65 -19.68
C GLN A 363 6.84 -5.31 -21.17
N LEU A 364 7.86 -5.74 -21.92
CA LEU A 364 7.90 -5.59 -23.38
C LEU A 364 6.96 -6.56 -24.09
N LEU A 365 6.78 -7.77 -23.54
CA LEU A 365 5.80 -8.75 -24.04
C LEU A 365 4.35 -8.31 -23.77
N ARG A 366 4.09 -7.41 -22.80
CA ARG A 366 2.80 -6.75 -22.59
C ARG A 366 2.35 -5.94 -23.82
N ASN A 367 3.31 -5.41 -24.58
CA ASN A 367 3.06 -4.48 -25.69
C ASN A 367 3.03 -5.15 -27.07
N GLN A 368 3.23 -6.46 -27.14
CA GLN A 368 3.05 -7.23 -28.38
C GLN A 368 1.61 -7.75 -28.42
N ARG A 369 0.69 -6.86 -28.76
CA ARG A 369 -0.68 -7.18 -29.20
C ARG A 369 -0.91 -6.61 -30.58
#